data_AF-A0A8T4TKR5-F1
#
_entry.id   AF-A0A8T4TKR5-F1
#
_cell.length_a   1.000
_cell.length_b   1.000
_cell.length_c   1.000
_cell.angle_alpha   90.00
_cell.angle_beta   90.00
_cell.angle_gamma   90.00
#
_symmetry.space_group_name_H-M   'P 1'
#
loop_
_entity.id
_entity.type
_entity.pdbx_description
1 polymer ?
#
loop_
_entity_poly.entity_id
_entity_poly.type
_entity_poly.pdbx_seq_one_letter_code
_entity_poly.pdbx_strand_id
1 'polypeptide(L)'
;MDYSIDLYLEFEEHFFHTRKTDTKSPDKETEIRETASKYRRLLEQNRRTVDAILVNNSEPEGINREFYQELNELTKSEKKPANILIKKFNAEQLLEPYGFNSLNENQKRYINGRPLSHLVRLILPKVYSNETIAMDENIKDKVFKNDFLSEFGQEFIKYMASIETPISEVKDIHNLIIGSEGTNAQIFWTLTPYIYHDLKERKNTPEKCMKKIFNWIKNDLERARGIEDIDVSYITSLSYTDFYYFSTGTSRTLNTEKFGIDELEVLGYDERMPTHLRARLISKVISREL
;
A
#
# COMPACT_ATOMS: atom_id res chain seq x y z
N MET A 1 -7.29 19.10 4.38
CA MET A 1 -8.59 19.01 3.65
C MET A 1 -8.21 18.31 2.36
N ASP A 2 -8.07 16.98 2.39
CA ASP A 2 -7.28 16.21 1.38
C ASP A 2 -8.02 14.90 0.98
N TYR A 3 -9.34 15.02 0.84
CA TYR A 3 -10.25 13.89 0.60
C TYR A 3 -11.03 14.00 -0.70
N SER A 4 -10.68 14.96 -1.56
CA SER A 4 -11.31 15.12 -2.87
C SER A 4 -10.43 14.57 -3.98
N ILE A 5 -11.06 14.33 -5.12
CA ILE A 5 -10.43 14.02 -6.40
C ILE A 5 -9.47 15.12 -6.85
N ASP A 6 -9.58 16.33 -6.29
CA ASP A 6 -8.68 17.45 -6.62
C ASP A 6 -7.22 17.09 -6.29
N LEU A 7 -6.99 16.36 -5.18
CA LEU A 7 -5.68 15.78 -4.87
C LEU A 7 -5.14 14.97 -6.06
N TYR A 8 -6.00 14.12 -6.63
CA TYR A 8 -5.64 13.24 -7.73
C TYR A 8 -5.53 13.96 -9.08
N LEU A 9 -6.06 15.18 -9.22
CA LEU A 9 -5.91 16.03 -10.41
C LEU A 9 -4.61 16.84 -10.43
N GLU A 10 -3.94 16.95 -9.28
CA GLU A 10 -2.66 17.62 -9.08
C GLU A 10 -1.45 16.70 -9.32
N PHE A 11 -1.64 15.50 -9.88
CA PHE A 11 -0.55 14.55 -10.15
C PHE A 11 0.53 15.13 -11.08
N GLU A 12 1.74 14.60 -10.97
CA GLU A 12 2.86 14.97 -11.84
C GLU A 12 3.09 13.91 -12.92
N GLU A 13 3.08 14.33 -14.19
CA GLU A 13 3.11 13.40 -15.35
C GLU A 13 4.35 12.50 -15.38
N HIS A 14 5.46 12.98 -14.81
CA HIS A 14 6.74 12.27 -14.80
C HIS A 14 6.72 10.97 -13.99
N PHE A 15 5.64 10.68 -13.23
CA PHE A 15 5.42 9.41 -12.55
C PHE A 15 4.81 8.32 -13.44
N PHE A 16 4.35 8.67 -14.64
CA PHE A 16 4.03 7.68 -15.68
C PHE A 16 5.31 7.23 -16.42
N HIS A 17 5.30 6.00 -16.91
CA HIS A 17 6.33 5.43 -17.77
C HIS A 17 5.73 4.80 -19.01
N THR A 18 6.57 4.64 -20.04
CA THR A 18 6.21 3.94 -21.27
C THR A 18 6.55 2.46 -21.16
N ARG A 19 5.69 1.59 -21.69
CA ARG A 19 5.96 0.14 -21.71
C ARG A 19 7.16 -0.22 -22.61
N LYS A 20 7.59 0.67 -23.50
CA LYS A 20 8.74 0.49 -24.39
C LYS A 20 10.05 0.91 -23.72
N THR A 21 11.03 0.00 -23.74
CA THR A 21 12.34 0.08 -23.08
C THR A 21 13.34 1.05 -23.74
N ASP A 22 13.01 1.68 -24.87
CA ASP A 22 13.95 2.58 -25.55
C ASP A 22 13.87 4.02 -25.02
N THR A 23 15.03 4.51 -24.58
CA THR A 23 15.12 5.64 -23.64
C THR A 23 15.25 7.01 -24.28
N LYS A 24 15.19 7.15 -25.61
CA LYS A 24 15.39 8.46 -26.29
C LYS A 24 14.57 8.65 -27.59
N SER A 25 13.29 8.24 -27.61
CA SER A 25 12.39 8.61 -28.72
C SER A 25 11.45 9.76 -28.31
N PRO A 26 11.18 10.76 -29.20
CA PRO A 26 10.08 11.73 -29.04
C PRO A 26 8.72 11.09 -28.71
N ASP A 27 8.55 9.83 -29.08
CA ASP A 27 7.37 9.01 -28.79
C ASP A 27 7.14 8.81 -27.28
N LYS A 28 8.21 8.86 -26.46
CA LYS A 28 8.13 8.57 -25.03
C LYS A 28 7.42 9.66 -24.24
N GLU A 29 7.80 10.91 -24.49
CA GLU A 29 7.20 12.07 -23.83
C GLU A 29 5.75 12.25 -24.27
N THR A 30 5.46 11.96 -25.54
CA THR A 30 4.11 11.95 -26.10
C THR A 30 3.24 10.90 -25.41
N GLU A 31 3.71 9.65 -25.26
CA GLU A 31 2.98 8.56 -24.60
C GLU A 31 2.72 8.85 -23.11
N ILE A 32 3.68 9.47 -22.41
CA ILE A 32 3.50 9.93 -21.01
C ILE A 32 2.38 10.98 -20.94
N ARG A 33 2.43 12.01 -21.79
CA ARG A 33 1.40 13.07 -21.85
C ARG A 33 0.03 12.52 -22.21
N GLU A 34 -0.04 11.56 -23.13
CA GLU A 34 -1.29 10.88 -23.48
C GLU A 34 -1.85 10.08 -22.31
N THR A 35 -1.00 9.36 -21.56
CA THR A 35 -1.40 8.59 -20.39
C THR A 35 -1.89 9.52 -19.26
N ALA A 36 -1.16 10.59 -18.98
CA ALA A 36 -1.57 11.64 -18.06
C ALA A 36 -2.91 12.25 -18.46
N SER A 37 -3.09 12.57 -19.74
CA SER A 37 -4.34 13.11 -20.28
C SER A 37 -5.51 12.14 -20.15
N LYS A 38 -5.27 10.83 -20.34
CA LYS A 38 -6.28 9.78 -20.11
C LYS A 38 -6.69 9.72 -18.65
N TYR A 39 -5.72 9.72 -17.72
CA TYR A 39 -6.01 9.70 -16.30
C TYR A 39 -6.79 10.93 -15.85
N ARG A 40 -6.35 12.13 -16.23
CA ARG A 40 -7.06 13.39 -15.94
C ARG A 40 -8.51 13.35 -16.45
N ARG A 41 -8.71 12.90 -17.70
CA ARG A 41 -10.05 12.78 -18.29
C ARG A 41 -10.93 11.78 -17.54
N LEU A 42 -10.40 10.62 -17.16
CA LEU A 42 -11.11 9.62 -16.37
C LEU A 42 -11.58 10.21 -15.03
N LEU A 43 -10.71 10.95 -14.34
CA LEU A 43 -11.04 11.65 -13.09
C LEU A 43 -12.11 12.72 -13.29
N GLU A 44 -11.95 13.60 -14.27
CA GLU A 44 -12.90 14.69 -14.54
C GLU A 44 -14.30 14.16 -14.89
N GLN A 45 -14.38 13.10 -15.71
CA GLN A 45 -15.64 12.47 -16.09
C GLN A 45 -16.36 11.84 -14.89
N ASN A 46 -15.61 11.36 -13.89
CA ASN A 46 -16.15 10.65 -12.72
C ASN A 46 -16.08 11.48 -11.43
N ARG A 47 -15.74 12.77 -11.53
CA ARG A 47 -15.44 13.68 -10.41
C ARG A 47 -16.45 13.59 -9.29
N ARG A 48 -17.72 13.83 -9.59
CA ARG A 48 -18.79 13.86 -8.57
C ARG A 48 -18.92 12.54 -7.81
N THR A 49 -18.86 11.42 -8.53
CA THR A 49 -19.06 10.09 -7.93
C THR A 49 -17.85 9.69 -7.09
N VAL A 50 -16.64 9.87 -7.63
CA VAL A 50 -15.38 9.58 -6.92
C VAL A 50 -15.25 10.48 -5.69
N ASP A 51 -15.49 11.78 -5.80
CA ASP A 51 -15.50 12.71 -4.65
C ASP A 51 -16.43 12.22 -3.55
N ALA A 52 -17.68 11.89 -3.91
CA ALA A 52 -18.66 11.43 -2.95
C ALA A 52 -18.22 10.15 -2.23
N ILE A 53 -17.53 9.22 -2.91
CA ILE A 53 -16.98 8.02 -2.27
C ILE A 53 -15.82 8.36 -1.33
N LEU A 54 -14.89 9.21 -1.77
CA LEU A 54 -13.71 9.56 -0.99
C LEU A 54 -14.07 10.26 0.33
N VAL A 55 -15.14 11.05 0.35
CA VAL A 55 -15.66 11.72 1.55
C VAL A 55 -16.72 10.91 2.32
N ASN A 56 -16.89 9.62 2.01
CA ASN A 56 -17.85 8.70 2.64
C ASN A 56 -19.34 9.09 2.46
N ASN A 57 -19.69 9.83 1.41
CA ASN A 57 -21.08 10.18 1.05
C ASN A 57 -21.72 9.21 0.06
N SER A 58 -20.93 8.34 -0.60
CA SER A 58 -21.40 7.36 -1.58
C SER A 58 -20.63 6.04 -1.48
N GLU A 59 -21.22 4.98 -2.04
CA GLU A 59 -20.68 3.63 -2.08
C GLU A 59 -19.81 3.40 -3.35
N PRO A 60 -18.63 2.75 -3.26
CA PRO A 60 -17.79 2.40 -4.42
C PRO A 60 -18.51 1.60 -5.50
N GLU A 61 -19.54 0.83 -5.13
CA GLU A 61 -20.42 0.07 -6.01
C GLU A 61 -21.17 0.97 -7.01
N GLY A 62 -21.36 2.25 -6.69
CA GLY A 62 -22.02 3.25 -7.52
C GLY A 62 -21.20 3.70 -8.74
N ILE A 63 -19.91 3.36 -8.79
CA ILE A 63 -19.07 3.57 -9.97
C ILE A 63 -19.23 2.40 -10.95
N ASN A 64 -19.21 2.73 -12.24
CA ASN A 64 -19.29 1.75 -13.31
C ASN A 64 -18.04 0.84 -13.39
N ARG A 65 -18.19 -0.41 -13.83
CA ARG A 65 -17.08 -1.38 -13.99
C ARG A 65 -16.00 -0.85 -14.94
N GLU A 66 -16.39 -0.16 -16.01
CA GLU A 66 -15.49 0.42 -17.01
C GLU A 66 -14.51 1.40 -16.38
N PHE A 67 -14.93 2.18 -15.38
CA PHE A 67 -14.00 3.06 -14.64
C PHE A 67 -12.90 2.27 -13.97
N TYR A 68 -13.24 1.17 -13.28
CA TYR A 68 -12.25 0.33 -12.60
C TYR A 68 -11.32 -0.36 -13.60
N GLN A 69 -11.84 -0.77 -14.76
CA GLN A 69 -11.03 -1.35 -15.84
C GLN A 69 -10.05 -0.34 -16.43
N GLU A 70 -10.50 0.88 -16.73
CA GLU A 70 -9.65 1.96 -17.23
C GLU A 70 -8.60 2.37 -16.18
N LEU A 71 -9.00 2.48 -14.91
CA LEU A 71 -8.08 2.79 -13.82
C LEU A 71 -7.01 1.70 -13.68
N ASN A 72 -7.38 0.43 -13.81
CA ASN A 72 -6.46 -0.71 -13.79
C ASN A 72 -5.50 -0.73 -14.98
N GLU A 73 -5.93 -0.33 -16.18
CA GLU A 73 -4.99 -0.18 -17.31
C GLU A 73 -4.00 0.96 -17.09
N LEU A 74 -4.42 2.03 -16.40
CA LEU A 74 -3.55 3.15 -16.06
C LEU A 74 -2.50 2.80 -15.00
N THR A 75 -2.78 1.90 -14.05
CA THR A 75 -1.77 1.46 -13.06
C THR A 75 -0.57 0.81 -13.74
N LYS A 76 -0.80 0.06 -14.82
CA LYS A 76 0.24 -0.61 -15.60
C LYS A 76 1.22 0.34 -16.28
N SER A 77 0.89 1.63 -16.31
CA SER A 77 1.73 2.69 -16.86
C SER A 77 2.41 3.52 -15.76
N GLU A 78 2.26 3.18 -14.48
CA GLU A 78 2.98 3.82 -13.38
C GLU A 78 4.42 3.33 -13.25
N LYS A 79 5.32 4.24 -12.87
CA LYS A 79 6.69 3.86 -12.50
C LYS A 79 6.68 2.94 -11.28
N LYS A 80 7.10 1.69 -11.50
CA LYS A 80 7.18 0.69 -10.43
C LYS A 80 8.30 1.03 -9.42
N PRO A 81 8.11 0.76 -8.11
CA PRO A 81 9.08 1.08 -7.06
C PRO A 81 10.46 0.42 -7.16
N ALA A 82 10.60 -0.64 -7.96
CA ALA A 82 11.66 -1.65 -7.88
C ALA A 82 13.11 -1.19 -8.12
N ASN A 83 13.42 0.11 -8.29
CA ASN A 83 14.72 0.55 -8.81
C ASN A 83 15.49 1.61 -8.00
N ILE A 84 15.03 2.11 -6.84
CA ILE A 84 15.59 3.39 -6.32
C ILE A 84 16.35 3.29 -4.99
N LEU A 85 15.97 2.44 -4.02
CA LEU A 85 16.71 2.41 -2.73
C LEU A 85 17.94 1.49 -2.70
N ILE A 86 18.26 0.76 -3.78
CA ILE A 86 18.94 -0.55 -3.65
C ILE A 86 20.40 -0.56 -3.21
N LYS A 87 21.14 0.55 -3.11
CA LYS A 87 22.60 0.41 -2.88
C LYS A 87 23.29 1.37 -1.91
N LYS A 88 22.63 2.41 -1.40
CA LYS A 88 23.34 3.50 -0.69
C LYS A 88 22.90 3.78 0.75
N PHE A 89 21.74 3.29 1.19
CA PHE A 89 21.18 3.68 2.50
C PHE A 89 20.82 2.47 3.35
N ASN A 90 21.08 2.57 4.65
CA ASN A 90 20.59 1.62 5.63
C ASN A 90 19.14 2.01 6.01
N ALA A 91 18.17 1.24 5.51
CA ALA A 91 16.75 1.46 5.79
C ALA A 91 16.44 1.50 7.31
N GLU A 92 17.17 0.73 8.12
CA GLU A 92 16.98 0.72 9.57
C GLU A 92 17.36 2.07 10.19
N GLN A 93 18.48 2.67 9.75
CA GLN A 93 18.92 4.00 10.21
C GLN A 93 17.87 5.08 9.91
N LEU A 94 17.22 5.01 8.76
CA LEU A 94 16.15 5.95 8.38
C LEU A 94 14.89 5.80 9.26
N LEU A 95 14.67 4.62 9.83
CA LEU A 95 13.50 4.29 10.64
C LEU A 95 13.75 4.44 12.15
N GLU A 96 14.99 4.61 12.62
CA GLU A 96 15.32 4.78 14.04
C GLU A 96 14.53 5.92 14.72
N PRO A 97 14.38 7.12 14.09
CA PRO A 97 13.61 8.21 14.69
C PRO A 97 12.14 7.86 14.95
N TYR A 98 11.63 6.81 14.30
CA TYR A 98 10.26 6.33 14.40
C TYR A 98 10.12 5.11 15.31
N GLY A 99 11.17 4.77 16.07
CA GLY A 99 11.14 3.72 17.08
C GLY A 99 11.48 2.31 16.57
N PHE A 100 12.00 2.18 15.34
CA PHE A 100 12.35 0.88 14.76
C PHE A 100 13.38 0.09 15.57
N ASN A 101 14.27 0.77 16.30
CA ASN A 101 15.25 0.16 17.19
C ASN A 101 14.65 -0.51 18.45
N SER A 102 13.37 -0.24 18.77
CA SER A 102 12.67 -0.92 19.86
C SER A 102 12.21 -2.33 19.50
N LEU A 103 12.24 -2.69 18.21
CA LEU A 103 11.85 -4.00 17.71
C LEU A 103 12.98 -5.03 17.92
N ASN A 104 12.62 -6.27 18.21
CA ASN A 104 13.57 -7.38 18.18
C ASN A 104 13.89 -7.80 16.73
N GLU A 105 14.94 -8.62 16.55
CA GLU A 105 15.40 -9.04 15.23
C GLU A 105 14.34 -9.76 14.39
N ASN A 106 13.44 -10.53 15.02
CA ASN A 106 12.36 -11.21 14.31
C ASN A 106 11.31 -10.20 13.80
N GLN A 107 10.92 -9.23 14.64
CA GLN A 107 10.02 -8.15 14.26
C GLN A 107 10.62 -7.27 13.16
N LYS A 108 11.90 -6.88 13.28
CA LYS A 108 12.61 -6.12 12.25
C LYS A 108 12.63 -6.87 10.92
N ARG A 109 12.97 -8.16 10.94
CA ARG A 109 12.99 -9.01 9.73
C ARG A 109 11.62 -9.16 9.09
N TYR A 110 10.56 -9.29 9.90
CA TYR A 110 9.18 -9.37 9.43
C TYR A 110 8.79 -8.11 8.66
N ILE A 111 9.14 -6.93 9.18
CA ILE A 111 8.76 -5.62 8.62
C ILE A 111 9.66 -5.18 7.44
N ASN A 112 10.96 -5.51 7.47
CA ASN A 112 11.94 -5.06 6.47
C ASN A 112 11.92 -5.87 5.16
N GLY A 113 11.99 -7.20 5.25
CA GLY A 113 12.38 -8.15 4.19
C GLY A 113 13.29 -7.67 3.03
N ARG A 114 13.17 -8.28 1.84
CA ARG A 114 14.04 -8.23 0.64
C ARG A 114 13.89 -7.01 -0.30
N PRO A 115 12.71 -6.57 -0.79
CA PRO A 115 12.64 -5.29 -1.48
C PRO A 115 12.77 -4.20 -0.42
N LEU A 116 13.69 -3.25 -0.62
CA LEU A 116 14.05 -2.29 0.43
C LEU A 116 12.83 -1.55 0.98
N SER A 117 12.53 -1.89 2.24
CA SER A 117 11.63 -1.28 3.21
C SER A 117 10.46 -0.49 2.61
N HIS A 118 9.37 -1.18 2.26
CA HIS A 118 8.06 -0.57 2.00
C HIS A 118 7.63 0.42 3.10
N LEU A 119 8.05 0.18 4.34
CA LEU A 119 7.83 1.07 5.46
C LEU A 119 8.54 2.43 5.30
N VAL A 120 9.77 2.48 4.79
CA VAL A 120 10.46 3.75 4.47
C VAL A 120 9.70 4.50 3.39
N ARG A 121 9.17 3.82 2.37
CA ARG A 121 8.33 4.47 1.36
C ARG A 121 7.10 5.15 1.96
N LEU A 122 6.48 4.52 2.96
CA LEU A 122 5.28 5.07 3.62
C LEU A 122 5.62 6.23 4.55
N ILE A 123 6.64 6.08 5.39
CA ILE A 123 7.01 7.08 6.41
C ILE A 123 7.80 8.25 5.79
N LEU A 124 8.65 7.96 4.80
CA LEU A 124 9.59 8.90 4.17
C LEU A 124 9.52 8.87 2.63
N PRO A 125 8.36 9.15 2.01
CA PRO A 125 8.17 9.02 0.57
C PRO A 125 9.15 9.85 -0.28
N LYS A 126 9.59 11.05 0.17
CA LYS A 126 10.59 11.86 -0.57
C LYS A 126 12.00 11.29 -0.51
N VAL A 127 12.38 10.68 0.61
CA VAL A 127 13.68 10.00 0.75
C VAL A 127 13.71 8.78 -0.16
N TYR A 128 12.57 8.08 -0.24
CA TYR A 128 12.39 6.97 -1.18
C TYR A 128 12.49 7.44 -2.64
N SER A 129 11.89 8.59 -2.99
CA SER A 129 11.75 9.04 -4.40
C SER A 129 12.92 9.82 -4.97
N ASN A 130 13.79 10.37 -4.12
CA ASN A 130 14.86 11.24 -4.53
C ASN A 130 16.16 10.90 -3.79
N GLU A 131 17.08 10.24 -4.50
CA GLU A 131 18.39 9.85 -3.98
C GLU A 131 19.18 11.03 -3.40
N THR A 132 19.01 12.24 -3.93
CA THR A 132 19.71 13.46 -3.50
C THR A 132 19.14 14.02 -2.18
N ILE A 133 17.84 13.82 -1.93
CA ILE A 133 17.16 14.24 -0.70
C ILE A 133 17.59 13.39 0.50
N ALA A 134 17.84 12.10 0.26
CA ALA A 134 18.31 11.15 1.26
C ALA A 134 19.72 11.47 1.82
N MET A 135 20.48 12.35 1.15
CA MET A 135 21.82 12.79 1.58
C MET A 135 21.82 14.07 2.44
N ASP A 136 20.65 14.63 2.75
CA ASP A 136 20.52 15.87 3.50
C ASP A 136 20.14 15.58 4.96
N GLU A 137 20.86 16.18 5.91
CA GLU A 137 20.75 15.89 7.36
C GLU A 137 19.38 16.31 7.95
N ASN A 138 18.63 17.20 7.28
CA ASN A 138 17.31 17.66 7.72
C ASN A 138 16.15 16.89 7.06
N ILE A 139 16.11 15.57 7.26
CA ILE A 139 15.08 14.66 6.70
C ILE A 139 13.64 15.05 7.13
N LYS A 140 13.47 15.65 8.32
CA LYS A 140 12.15 15.98 8.89
C LYS A 140 11.39 17.07 8.12
N ASP A 141 12.10 17.97 7.44
CA ASP A 141 11.48 19.10 6.71
C ASP A 141 11.10 18.73 5.27
N LYS A 142 11.36 17.49 4.86
CA LYS A 142 11.16 17.01 3.48
C LYS A 142 9.99 16.04 3.35
N VAL A 143 9.09 15.98 4.32
CA VAL A 143 7.89 15.13 4.26
C VAL A 143 6.95 15.67 3.17
N PHE A 144 6.51 14.83 2.21
CA PHE A 144 5.26 15.12 1.48
C PHE A 144 4.15 15.03 2.51
N LYS A 145 3.09 15.86 2.41
CA LYS A 145 1.90 15.73 3.27
C LYS A 145 1.10 14.44 2.96
N ASN A 146 1.74 13.28 2.91
CA ASN A 146 1.07 11.98 2.93
C ASN A 146 0.82 11.62 4.40
N ASP A 147 0.09 12.47 5.11
CA ASP A 147 -0.06 12.38 6.57
C ASP A 147 -0.60 11.01 6.98
N PHE A 148 -1.50 10.43 6.18
CA PHE A 148 -2.11 9.12 6.47
C PHE A 148 -1.17 7.93 6.25
N LEU A 149 -0.36 7.92 5.17
CA LEU A 149 0.58 6.82 4.91
C LEU A 149 1.69 6.81 5.96
N SER A 150 2.22 7.99 6.30
CA SER A 150 3.25 8.12 7.32
C SER A 150 2.72 7.79 8.71
N GLU A 151 1.50 8.23 9.03
CA GLU A 151 0.85 7.86 10.28
C GLU A 151 0.68 6.34 10.41
N PHE A 152 0.14 5.68 9.37
CA PHE A 152 0.01 4.22 9.37
C PHE A 152 1.37 3.55 9.62
N GLY A 153 2.43 3.97 8.93
CA GLY A 153 3.76 3.40 9.10
C GLY A 153 4.29 3.54 10.54
N GLN A 154 4.09 4.69 11.18
CA GLN A 154 4.52 4.93 12.56
C GLN A 154 3.72 4.09 13.56
N GLU A 155 2.39 4.06 13.41
CA GLU A 155 1.51 3.26 14.26
C GLU A 155 1.73 1.76 14.06
N PHE A 156 2.13 1.35 12.85
CA PHE A 156 2.52 -0.03 12.56
C PHE A 156 3.77 -0.44 13.34
N ILE A 157 4.82 0.40 13.38
CA ILE A 157 6.02 0.12 14.20
C ILE A 157 5.63 -0.05 15.67
N LYS A 158 4.82 0.88 16.21
CA LYS A 158 4.38 0.83 17.61
C LYS A 158 3.57 -0.42 17.90
N TYR A 159 2.64 -0.77 17.00
CA TYR A 159 1.83 -1.97 17.12
C TYR A 159 2.72 -3.21 17.13
N MET A 160 3.65 -3.33 16.19
CA MET A 160 4.59 -4.46 16.13
C MET A 160 5.45 -4.57 17.39
N ALA A 161 5.90 -3.45 17.97
CA ALA A 161 6.64 -3.43 19.23
C ALA A 161 5.81 -3.94 20.43
N SER A 162 4.48 -3.81 20.37
CA SER A 162 3.56 -4.23 21.44
C SER A 162 3.15 -5.71 21.36
N ILE A 163 3.42 -6.39 20.25
CA ILE A 163 3.08 -7.80 20.07
C ILE A 163 4.18 -8.65 20.72
N GLU A 164 3.81 -9.50 21.69
CA GLU A 164 4.70 -10.54 22.21
C GLU A 164 5.17 -11.40 21.02
N THR A 165 6.47 -11.76 20.96
CA THR A 165 7.08 -12.59 19.89
C THR A 165 7.34 -13.99 20.45
N PRO A 166 7.08 -15.12 19.74
CA PRO A 166 7.21 -16.42 20.36
C PRO A 166 8.70 -16.68 20.38
N ILE A 167 9.20 -17.00 21.55
CA ILE A 167 10.61 -17.34 21.74
C ILE A 167 10.94 -18.65 21.00
N SER A 168 9.95 -19.38 20.49
CA SER A 168 10.20 -20.62 19.73
C SER A 168 11.00 -20.31 18.49
N GLU A 169 12.17 -20.96 18.38
CA GLU A 169 13.03 -21.05 17.21
C GLU A 169 12.21 -21.34 15.94
N VAL A 170 11.71 -20.29 15.29
CA VAL A 170 11.14 -20.41 13.95
C VAL A 170 12.32 -20.68 13.03
N LYS A 171 12.61 -21.97 12.83
CA LYS A 171 13.74 -22.48 12.04
C LYS A 171 13.60 -22.19 10.54
N ASP A 172 12.43 -21.77 10.08
CA ASP A 172 12.21 -21.51 8.66
C ASP A 172 12.24 -20.02 8.32
N ILE A 173 13.28 -19.70 7.55
CA ILE A 173 13.59 -18.45 6.83
C ILE A 173 12.42 -17.99 5.91
N HIS A 174 11.31 -18.74 5.85
CA HIS A 174 10.13 -18.49 5.01
C HIS A 174 9.05 -17.59 5.67
N ASN A 175 9.25 -17.13 6.91
CA ASN A 175 8.34 -16.22 7.64
C ASN A 175 8.59 -14.73 7.38
N LEU A 176 9.18 -14.40 6.23
CA LEU A 176 9.59 -13.04 5.83
C LEU A 176 8.54 -12.38 4.93
N ILE A 177 7.27 -12.33 5.34
CA ILE A 177 6.21 -11.96 4.38
C ILE A 177 6.20 -10.49 4.05
N ILE A 178 6.13 -9.62 5.06
CA ILE A 178 5.80 -8.22 4.79
C ILE A 178 6.95 -7.55 4.04
N GLY A 179 8.18 -8.06 4.13
CA GLY A 179 9.21 -7.71 3.16
C GLY A 179 9.55 -8.81 2.14
N SER A 180 8.70 -9.75 1.80
CA SER A 180 8.97 -10.63 0.64
C SER A 180 8.68 -9.90 -0.68
N GLU A 181 9.42 -10.24 -1.74
CA GLU A 181 9.07 -9.82 -3.10
C GLU A 181 7.92 -10.70 -3.60
N GLY A 182 6.75 -10.09 -3.84
CA GLY A 182 5.60 -10.75 -4.43
C GLY A 182 4.37 -9.85 -4.44
N THR A 183 3.46 -10.06 -5.39
CA THR A 183 2.20 -9.32 -5.55
C THR A 183 1.39 -9.24 -4.24
N ASN A 184 1.59 -10.20 -3.35
CA ASN A 184 0.78 -10.44 -2.17
C ASN A 184 1.17 -9.54 -0.99
N ALA A 185 2.48 -9.42 -0.71
CA ALA A 185 2.99 -8.43 0.24
C ALA A 185 2.75 -7.00 -0.27
N GLN A 186 2.75 -6.83 -1.59
CA GLN A 186 2.45 -5.56 -2.23
C GLN A 186 0.99 -5.15 -2.00
N ILE A 187 0.02 -6.06 -2.11
CA ILE A 187 -1.39 -5.78 -1.79
C ILE A 187 -1.55 -5.30 -0.35
N PHE A 188 -0.89 -5.94 0.62
CA PHE A 188 -0.92 -5.49 2.02
C PHE A 188 -0.44 -4.05 2.17
N TRP A 189 0.77 -3.76 1.70
CA TRP A 189 1.33 -2.41 1.81
C TRP A 189 0.59 -1.37 0.98
N THR A 190 -0.22 -1.82 0.03
CA THR A 190 -1.02 -0.98 -0.85
C THR A 190 -2.37 -0.63 -0.26
N LEU A 191 -3.08 -1.61 0.33
CA LEU A 191 -4.44 -1.42 0.83
C LEU A 191 -4.48 -1.02 2.31
N THR A 192 -3.64 -1.62 3.16
CA THR A 192 -3.78 -1.48 4.61
C THR A 192 -3.63 -0.06 5.14
N PRO A 193 -2.81 0.85 4.57
CA PRO A 193 -2.79 2.23 5.04
C PRO A 193 -4.14 2.94 4.89
N TYR A 194 -4.87 2.65 3.80
CA TYR A 194 -6.17 3.25 3.55
C TYR A 194 -7.28 2.63 4.40
N ILE A 195 -7.26 1.30 4.58
CA ILE A 195 -8.18 0.61 5.48
C ILE A 195 -8.00 1.14 6.91
N TYR A 196 -6.74 1.27 7.36
CA TYR A 196 -6.41 1.83 8.66
C TYR A 196 -6.98 3.24 8.83
N HIS A 197 -6.78 4.08 7.83
CA HIS A 197 -7.27 5.44 7.83
C HIS A 197 -8.79 5.51 7.97
N ASP A 198 -9.54 4.75 7.14
CA ASP A 198 -10.99 4.69 7.20
C ASP A 198 -11.50 4.19 8.57
N LEU A 199 -10.84 3.18 9.15
CA LEU A 199 -11.20 2.67 10.48
C LEU A 199 -10.95 3.72 11.56
N LYS A 200 -9.89 4.51 11.44
CA LYS A 200 -9.57 5.61 12.37
C LYS A 200 -10.59 6.74 12.27
N GLU A 201 -11.04 7.12 11.06
CA GLU A 201 -12.12 8.11 10.88
C GLU A 201 -13.41 7.70 11.61
N ARG A 202 -13.65 6.39 11.73
CA ARG A 202 -14.75 5.81 12.52
C ARG A 202 -14.46 5.71 14.02
N LYS A 203 -13.48 6.47 14.52
CA LYS A 203 -13.11 6.58 15.95
C LYS A 203 -12.59 5.29 16.58
N ASN A 204 -12.03 4.36 15.78
CA ASN A 204 -11.29 3.24 16.35
C ASN A 204 -9.91 3.71 16.83
N THR A 205 -9.39 3.09 17.89
CA THR A 205 -8.02 3.33 18.35
C THR A 205 -7.02 2.69 17.36
N PRO A 206 -5.76 3.19 17.27
CA PRO A 206 -4.74 2.60 16.41
C PRO A 206 -4.60 1.08 16.56
N GLU A 207 -4.54 0.60 17.80
CA GLU A 207 -4.45 -0.83 18.12
C GLU A 207 -5.67 -1.61 17.60
N LYS A 208 -6.88 -1.06 17.77
CA LYS A 208 -8.12 -1.69 17.28
C LYS A 208 -8.17 -1.73 15.75
N CYS A 209 -7.70 -0.69 15.06
CA CYS A 209 -7.59 -0.68 13.61
C CYS A 209 -6.66 -1.81 13.12
N MET A 210 -5.47 -1.93 13.72
CA MET A 210 -4.51 -2.98 13.36
C MET A 210 -5.09 -4.38 13.61
N LYS A 211 -5.68 -4.62 14.79
CA LYS A 211 -6.34 -5.91 15.11
C LYS A 211 -7.42 -6.28 14.09
N LYS A 212 -8.25 -5.32 13.66
CA LYS A 212 -9.27 -5.56 12.62
C LYS A 212 -8.65 -5.97 11.28
N ILE A 213 -7.61 -5.27 10.84
CA ILE A 213 -6.89 -5.58 9.58
C ILE A 213 -6.27 -6.98 9.64
N PHE A 214 -5.61 -7.33 10.74
CA PHE A 214 -4.98 -8.65 10.88
C PHE A 214 -5.99 -9.79 11.04
N ASN A 215 -7.09 -9.56 11.75
CA ASN A 215 -8.19 -10.52 11.82
C ASN A 215 -8.85 -10.75 10.46
N TRP A 216 -8.99 -9.70 9.65
CA TRP A 216 -9.47 -9.84 8.28
C TRP A 216 -8.56 -10.75 7.44
N ILE A 217 -7.26 -10.48 7.46
CA ILE A 217 -6.26 -11.32 6.78
C ILE A 217 -6.36 -12.76 7.27
N LYS A 218 -6.41 -12.98 8.58
CA LYS A 218 -6.59 -14.32 9.18
C LYS A 218 -7.83 -15.02 8.65
N ASN A 219 -9.00 -14.37 8.72
CA ASN A 219 -10.26 -14.99 8.33
C ASN A 219 -10.26 -15.37 6.85
N ASP A 220 -9.59 -14.60 5.99
CA ASP A 220 -9.41 -14.96 4.58
C ASP A 220 -8.46 -16.16 4.42
N LEU A 221 -7.39 -16.25 5.22
CA LEU A 221 -6.48 -17.40 5.22
C LEU A 221 -7.14 -18.71 5.67
N GLU A 222 -7.87 -18.67 6.78
CA GLU A 222 -8.59 -19.83 7.33
C GLU A 222 -9.55 -20.40 6.28
N ARG A 223 -10.29 -19.52 5.61
CA ARG A 223 -11.21 -19.89 4.52
C ARG A 223 -10.49 -20.45 3.31
N ALA A 224 -9.42 -19.79 2.84
CA ALA A 224 -8.67 -20.23 1.66
C ALA A 224 -8.00 -21.59 1.86
N ARG A 225 -7.56 -21.88 3.09
CA ARG A 225 -6.87 -23.13 3.43
C ARG A 225 -7.81 -24.23 3.96
N GLY A 226 -9.06 -23.90 4.33
CA GLY A 226 -9.96 -24.82 5.00
C GLY A 226 -9.44 -25.27 6.36
N ILE A 227 -8.70 -24.40 7.04
CA ILE A 227 -8.11 -24.66 8.36
C ILE A 227 -8.79 -23.73 9.36
N GLU A 228 -9.37 -24.30 10.41
CA GLU A 228 -9.92 -23.55 11.54
C GLU A 228 -8.81 -23.26 12.56
N ASP A 229 -8.91 -22.12 13.25
CA ASP A 229 -8.05 -21.72 14.38
C ASP A 229 -6.58 -21.40 14.04
N ILE A 230 -6.34 -20.60 13.00
CA ILE A 230 -5.03 -19.96 12.83
C ILE A 230 -4.80 -19.03 14.03
N ASP A 231 -3.81 -19.33 14.85
CA ASP A 231 -3.46 -18.51 16.00
C ASP A 231 -2.80 -17.19 15.54
N VAL A 232 -3.59 -16.12 15.52
CA VAL A 232 -3.14 -14.74 15.26
C VAL A 232 -2.41 -14.09 16.42
N SER A 233 -2.29 -14.77 17.57
CA SER A 233 -1.38 -14.31 18.62
C SER A 233 0.06 -14.19 18.11
N TYR A 234 0.34 -14.72 16.91
CA TYR A 234 1.53 -14.43 16.14
C TYR A 234 1.26 -13.96 14.71
N ILE A 235 0.90 -12.69 14.56
CA ILE A 235 1.00 -11.98 13.27
C ILE A 235 2.39 -12.19 12.62
N THR A 236 3.44 -12.27 13.44
CA THR A 236 4.83 -12.56 13.03
C THR A 236 5.08 -14.02 12.61
N SER A 237 4.13 -14.94 12.78
CA SER A 237 4.25 -16.34 12.36
C SER A 237 3.53 -16.66 11.06
N LEU A 238 2.81 -15.70 10.46
CA LEU A 238 2.30 -15.86 9.11
C LEU A 238 3.49 -16.12 8.17
N SER A 239 3.40 -17.14 7.30
CA SER A 239 4.39 -17.52 6.29
C SER A 239 4.10 -16.96 4.90
N TYR A 240 5.10 -16.83 4.01
CA TYR A 240 4.88 -16.32 2.63
C TYR A 240 3.71 -17.02 1.91
N THR A 241 3.61 -18.33 2.12
CA THR A 241 2.54 -19.19 1.60
C THR A 241 1.16 -18.76 2.07
N ASP A 242 1.03 -18.30 3.33
CA ASP A 242 -0.22 -17.78 3.85
C ASP A 242 -0.65 -16.55 3.03
N PHE A 243 0.21 -15.55 2.87
CA PHE A 243 -0.18 -14.37 2.06
C PHE A 243 -0.42 -14.69 0.58
N TYR A 244 0.20 -15.74 0.02
CA TYR A 244 -0.16 -16.24 -1.30
C TYR A 244 -1.61 -16.73 -1.39
N TYR A 245 -2.11 -17.38 -0.34
CA TYR A 245 -3.53 -17.75 -0.27
C TYR A 245 -4.44 -16.56 0.02
N PHE A 246 -3.97 -15.55 0.76
CA PHE A 246 -4.70 -14.30 0.94
C PHE A 246 -4.96 -13.59 -0.39
N SER A 247 -3.95 -13.38 -1.23
CA SER A 247 -4.10 -12.66 -2.51
C SER A 247 -4.84 -13.42 -3.60
N THR A 248 -4.87 -14.75 -3.53
CA THR A 248 -5.62 -15.61 -4.47
C THR A 248 -7.01 -15.96 -3.95
N GLY A 249 -7.27 -15.76 -2.65
CA GLY A 249 -8.54 -15.98 -1.97
C GLY A 249 -9.40 -14.72 -1.83
N THR A 250 -8.80 -13.52 -1.93
CA THR A 250 -9.49 -12.21 -1.88
C THR A 250 -10.58 -12.00 -2.93
N SER A 251 -10.71 -12.88 -3.94
CA SER A 251 -11.80 -12.81 -4.93
C SER A 251 -13.16 -13.27 -4.38
N ARG A 252 -13.23 -14.08 -3.32
CA ARG A 252 -14.47 -14.83 -3.03
C ARG A 252 -15.30 -14.35 -1.83
N THR A 253 -14.74 -13.58 -0.91
CA THR A 253 -15.37 -13.30 0.39
C THR A 253 -16.04 -11.93 0.45
N LEU A 254 -15.45 -10.96 -0.23
CA LEU A 254 -16.04 -9.68 -0.56
C LEU A 254 -16.48 -9.80 -2.02
N ASN A 255 -17.59 -9.21 -2.47
CA ASN A 255 -17.96 -9.20 -3.89
C ASN A 255 -17.04 -8.24 -4.68
N THR A 256 -15.72 -8.41 -4.51
CA THR A 256 -14.64 -7.52 -4.91
C THR A 256 -14.03 -7.87 -6.25
N GLU A 257 -14.48 -8.96 -6.88
CA GLU A 257 -14.21 -9.25 -8.29
C GLU A 257 -14.64 -8.07 -9.17
N LYS A 258 -15.73 -7.37 -8.82
CA LYS A 258 -16.14 -6.13 -9.50
C LYS A 258 -15.10 -5.02 -9.40
N PHE A 259 -14.33 -4.97 -8.31
CA PHE A 259 -13.28 -3.98 -8.07
C PHE A 259 -11.88 -4.45 -8.50
N GLY A 260 -11.77 -5.71 -8.95
CA GLY A 260 -10.55 -6.31 -9.46
C GLY A 260 -9.43 -6.37 -8.42
N ILE A 261 -9.68 -6.71 -7.16
CA ILE A 261 -8.63 -6.74 -6.11
C ILE A 261 -7.44 -7.60 -6.54
N ASP A 262 -7.68 -8.72 -7.21
CA ASP A 262 -6.64 -9.65 -7.66
C ASP A 262 -5.74 -9.04 -8.75
N GLU A 263 -6.16 -7.93 -9.36
CA GLU A 263 -5.39 -7.18 -10.35
C GLU A 263 -4.67 -5.98 -9.73
N LEU A 264 -4.67 -5.83 -8.39
CA LEU A 264 -4.05 -4.70 -7.72
C LEU A 264 -2.52 -4.78 -7.82
N GLU A 265 -1.93 -3.79 -8.50
CA GLU A 265 -0.49 -3.62 -8.57
C GLU A 265 0.05 -2.87 -7.35
N VAL A 266 1.38 -2.82 -7.23
CA VAL A 266 2.11 -2.15 -6.14
C VAL A 266 1.82 -0.65 -6.14
N LEU A 267 1.60 -0.04 -4.95
CA LEU A 267 1.56 1.43 -4.83
C LEU A 267 2.67 2.07 -5.64
N GLY A 268 2.27 3.03 -6.48
CA GLY A 268 3.16 4.00 -7.09
C GLY A 268 3.91 4.84 -6.06
N TYR A 269 4.70 5.77 -6.57
CA TYR A 269 5.52 6.65 -5.74
C TYR A 269 4.74 7.79 -5.08
N ASP A 270 3.67 8.20 -5.74
CA ASP A 270 2.95 9.43 -5.47
C ASP A 270 1.48 9.08 -5.21
N GLU A 271 0.94 9.62 -4.12
CA GLU A 271 -0.42 9.30 -3.66
C GLU A 271 -1.52 9.73 -4.62
N ARG A 272 -1.18 10.58 -5.58
CA ARG A 272 -2.08 11.10 -6.62
C ARG A 272 -2.20 10.14 -7.80
N MET A 273 -1.40 9.06 -7.82
CA MET A 273 -1.36 8.11 -8.94
C MET A 273 -2.54 7.10 -8.94
N PRO A 274 -2.87 6.50 -10.09
CA PRO A 274 -4.02 5.59 -10.24
C PRO A 274 -4.07 4.45 -9.21
N THR A 275 -2.93 3.86 -8.85
CA THR A 275 -2.85 2.73 -7.90
C THR A 275 -3.26 3.16 -6.50
N HIS A 276 -2.89 4.37 -6.09
CA HIS A 276 -3.30 4.93 -4.80
C HIS A 276 -4.79 5.27 -4.79
N LEU A 277 -5.33 5.85 -5.86
CA LEU A 277 -6.77 6.10 -5.97
C LEU A 277 -7.54 4.79 -5.89
N ARG A 278 -7.11 3.78 -6.64
CA ARG A 278 -7.74 2.47 -6.67
C ARG A 278 -7.70 1.79 -5.31
N ALA A 279 -6.55 1.79 -4.65
CA ALA A 279 -6.38 1.24 -3.31
C ALA A 279 -7.31 1.93 -2.29
N ARG A 280 -7.44 3.26 -2.39
CA ARG A 280 -8.36 4.04 -1.55
C ARG A 280 -9.83 3.69 -1.81
N LEU A 281 -10.25 3.56 -3.06
CA LEU A 281 -11.63 3.15 -3.39
C LEU A 281 -11.94 1.73 -2.90
N ILE A 282 -11.02 0.78 -3.09
CA ILE A 282 -11.16 -0.60 -2.61
C ILE A 282 -11.22 -0.63 -1.08
N SER A 283 -10.40 0.17 -0.40
CA SER A 283 -10.37 0.21 1.07
C SER A 283 -11.70 0.62 1.68
N LYS A 284 -12.50 1.46 1.01
CA LYS A 284 -13.84 1.85 1.45
C LYS A 284 -14.80 0.67 1.53
N VAL A 285 -14.67 -0.29 0.61
CA VAL A 285 -15.45 -1.53 0.61
C VAL A 285 -15.00 -2.40 1.77
N ILE A 286 -13.70 -2.71 1.84
CA ILE A 286 -13.14 -3.60 2.87
C ILE A 286 -13.43 -3.05 4.26
N SER A 287 -13.13 -1.76 4.51
CA SER A 287 -13.24 -1.16 5.83
C SER A 287 -14.67 -1.15 6.38
N ARG A 288 -15.71 -1.23 5.54
CA ARG A 288 -17.12 -1.37 5.98
C ARG A 288 -17.42 -2.72 6.59
N GLU A 289 -16.77 -3.75 6.09
CA GLU A 289 -16.94 -5.11 6.57
C GLU A 289 -16.10 -5.42 7.82
N LEU A 290 -15.18 -4.52 8.18
CA LEU A 290 -14.29 -4.63 9.35
C LEU A 290 -14.81 -3.90 10.58
#